data_AF-A0A7C2B5Y7-F1
#
_entry.id   AF-A0A7C2B5Y7-F1
#
_cell.length_a   1.000
_cell.length_b   1.000
_cell.length_c   1.000
_cell.angle_alpha   90.00
_cell.angle_beta   90.00
_cell.angle_gamma   90.00
#
_symmetry.space_group_name_H-M   'P 1'
#
loop_
_entity.id
_entity.type
_entity.pdbx_description
1 polymer ?
#
loop_
_entity_poly.entity_id
_entity_poly.type
_entity_poly.pdbx_seq_one_letter_code
_entity_poly.pdbx_strand_id
1 'polypeptide(L)' 'MTIPLAGVILIAVAIIGGAIAMGAFIWAIRTKQFKDLNTGAYVIFDKEEPVGEMTDTTFGYPEKNNPKK' A
#
# COMPACT_ATOMS: atom_id res chain seq x y z
N MET A 1 7.04 -29.85 -31.47
CA MET A 1 7.75 -29.33 -30.29
C MET A 1 6.93 -29.72 -29.07
N THR A 2 7.35 -30.74 -28.32
CA THR A 2 6.63 -31.22 -27.14
C THR A 2 7.08 -30.41 -25.91
N ILE A 3 6.12 -29.98 -25.08
CA ILE A 3 6.46 -29.34 -23.81
C ILE A 3 7.01 -30.44 -22.89
N PRO A 4 8.20 -30.28 -22.31
CA PRO A 4 8.74 -31.27 -21.39
C PRO A 4 7.82 -31.39 -20.17
N LEU A 5 7.74 -32.58 -19.56
CA LEU A 5 6.91 -32.84 -18.38
C LEU A 5 7.15 -31.80 -17.27
N ALA A 6 8.40 -31.39 -17.07
CA ALA A 6 8.77 -30.31 -16.15
C ALA A 6 8.04 -29.00 -16.46
N GLY A 7 7.90 -28.63 -17.73
CA GLY A 7 7.15 -27.43 -18.15
C GLY A 7 5.66 -27.52 -17.83
N VAL A 8 5.05 -28.69 -18.04
CA VAL A 8 3.63 -28.92 -17.68
C VAL A 8 3.43 -28.80 -16.17
N ILE A 9 4.34 -29.37 -15.38
CA ILE A 9 4.31 -29.29 -13.91
C ILE A 9 4.43 -27.83 -13.45
N LEU A 10 5.39 -27.07 -14.00
CA LEU A 10 5.58 -25.66 -13.63
C LEU A 10 4.34 -24.81 -13.93
N ILE A 11 3.71 -25.03 -15.10
CA ILE A 11 2.47 -24.33 -15.46
C ILE A 11 1.34 -24.69 -14.49
N ALA A 12 1.17 -25.97 -14.16
CA ALA A 12 0.15 -26.41 -13.21
C ALA A 12 0.36 -25.78 -11.82
N VAL A 13 1.59 -25.78 -11.32
CA VAL A 13 1.93 -25.15 -10.03
C VAL A 13 1.67 -23.65 -10.06
N ALA A 14 2.03 -22.96 -11.14
CA ALA A 14 1.77 -21.52 -11.27
C ALA A 14 0.27 -21.20 -11.26
N ILE A 15 -0.54 -21.98 -11.97
CA ILE A 15 -2.00 -21.81 -12.01
C ILE A 15 -2.61 -22.05 -10.61
N ILE A 16 -2.21 -23.13 -9.94
CA ILE A 16 -2.71 -23.46 -8.60
C ILE A 16 -2.30 -22.37 -7.60
N GLY A 17 -1.03 -21.96 -7.61
CA GLY A 17 -0.53 -20.88 -6.76
C GLY A 17 -1.25 -19.56 -6.99
N GLY A 18 -1.47 -19.19 -8.25
CA GLY A 18 -2.24 -18.00 -8.61
C GLY A 18 -3.70 -18.07 -8.13
N ALA A 19 -4.37 -19.21 -8.29
CA ALA A 19 -5.73 -19.40 -7.82
C ALA A 19 -5.84 -19.29 -6.28
N ILE A 20 -4.88 -19.87 -5.55
CA ILE A 20 -4.82 -19.76 -4.09
C ILE A 20 -4.58 -18.30 -3.67
N ALA A 21 -3.61 -17.63 -4.29
CA ALA A 21 -3.31 -16.22 -4.00
C ALA A 21 -4.54 -15.32 -4.25
N MET A 22 -5.21 -15.52 -5.38
CA MET A 22 -6.43 -14.76 -5.71
C MET A 22 -7.56 -15.05 -4.74
N GLY A 23 -7.77 -16.31 -4.35
CA GLY A 23 -8.76 -16.70 -3.35
C GLY A 23 -8.48 -16.05 -1.99
N ALA A 24 -7.22 -16.10 -1.53
CA ALA A 24 -6.79 -15.46 -0.28
C ALA A 24 -6.97 -13.94 -0.33
N PHE A 25 -6.66 -13.31 -1.46
CA PHE A 25 -6.83 -11.87 -1.66
C PHE A 25 -8.32 -11.45 -1.59
N ILE A 26 -9.20 -12.17 -2.28
CA ILE A 26 -10.65 -11.92 -2.22
C ILE A 26 -11.17 -12.10 -0.79
N TRP A 27 -10.71 -13.14 -0.10
CA TRP A 27 -11.07 -13.37 1.30
C TRP A 27 -10.61 -12.23 2.21
N ALA A 28 -9.38 -11.72 2.03
CA ALA A 28 -8.84 -10.60 2.78
C ALA A 28 -9.63 -9.29 2.58
N ILE A 29 -10.08 -9.03 1.33
CA ILE A 29 -10.97 -7.90 1.03
C ILE A 29 -12.31 -8.05 1.78
N ARG A 30 -12.96 -9.22 1.68
CA ARG A 30 -14.26 -9.48 2.33
C ARG A 30 -14.19 -9.38 3.85
N THR A 31 -13.08 -9.80 4.43
CA THR A 31 -12.83 -9.73 5.88
C THR A 31 -12.25 -8.39 6.32
N LYS A 32 -12.20 -7.40 5.42
CA LYS A 32 -11.73 -6.03 5.70
C LYS A 32 -10.33 -5.98 6.32
N GLN A 33 -9.45 -6.93 5.99
CA GLN A 33 -8.07 -6.97 6.51
C GLN A 33 -7.26 -5.72 6.15
N PHE A 34 -7.64 -5.04 5.06
CA PHE A 34 -6.99 -3.84 4.55
C PHE A 34 -7.62 -2.52 5.03
N LYS A 35 -8.61 -2.57 5.95
CA LYS A 35 -9.38 -1.38 6.37
C LYS A 35 -8.51 -0.27 6.96
N ASP A 36 -7.48 -0.65 7.71
CA ASP A 36 -6.65 0.25 8.50
C ASP A 36 -5.22 0.37 7.93
N LEU A 37 -5.03 0.09 6.64
CA LEU A 37 -3.71 0.16 5.98
C LEU A 37 -3.04 1.53 6.12
N ASN A 38 -3.83 2.60 6.09
CA ASN A 38 -3.31 3.97 6.21
C ASN A 38 -2.99 4.35 7.65
N THR A 39 -3.51 3.64 8.66
CA THR A 39 -3.31 3.98 10.08
C THR A 39 -1.83 4.00 10.47
N GLY A 40 -1.01 3.13 9.88
CA GLY A 40 0.43 3.13 10.12
C GLY A 40 1.14 4.43 9.72
N ALA A 41 0.66 5.11 8.67
CA ALA A 41 1.23 6.39 8.24
C ALA A 41 0.95 7.51 9.26
N TYR A 42 -0.09 7.36 10.09
CA TYR A 42 -0.45 8.34 11.11
C TYR A 42 0.26 8.12 12.46
N VAL A 43 0.97 7.00 12.65
CA VAL A 43 1.66 6.67 13.93
C VAL A 43 2.81 7.61 14.26
N ILE A 44 3.42 8.22 13.25
CA ILE A 44 4.56 9.14 13.44
C ILE A 44 4.14 10.53 13.92
N PHE A 45 2.84 10.85 13.84
CA PHE A 45 2.31 12.16 14.19
C PHE A 45 1.76 12.15 15.61
N ASP A 46 2.09 13.18 16.38
CA ASP A 46 1.39 13.43 17.64
C ASP A 46 -0.03 13.95 17.40
N LYS A 47 -0.88 13.91 18.44
CA LYS A 47 -2.30 14.33 18.34
C LYS A 47 -2.49 15.78 17.89
N GLU A 48 -1.46 16.59 18.08
CA GLU A 48 -1.45 18.03 17.81
C GLU A 48 -0.73 18.36 16.49
N GLU A 49 -0.07 17.39 15.85
CA GLU A 49 0.67 17.60 14.61
C GLU A 49 -0.23 17.51 13.38
N PRO A 50 -0.16 18.49 12.45
CA PRO A 50 -0.99 18.48 11.25
C PRO A 50 -0.48 17.46 10.24
N VAL A 51 -1.38 16.58 9.78
CA VAL A 51 -1.06 15.57 8.77
C VAL A 51 -1.34 16.13 7.38
N GLY A 52 -0.35 16.05 6.48
CA GLY A 52 -0.46 16.56 5.12
C GLY A 52 -0.11 18.04 4.96
N GLU A 53 0.36 18.69 6.03
CA GLU A 53 0.92 20.04 5.97
C GLU A 53 2.45 19.98 6.12
N MET A 54 3.16 20.94 5.53
CA MET A 54 4.60 21.07 5.72
C MET A 54 4.86 21.56 7.16
N THR A 55 5.44 20.69 7.98
CA THR A 55 5.92 21.02 9.34
C THR A 55 7.37 21.48 9.36
N ASP A 56 8.12 21.27 8.28
CA ASP A 56 9.50 21.70 8.17
C ASP A 56 9.59 23.22 7.96
N THR A 57 10.04 23.93 8.99
CA THR A 57 10.30 25.38 8.92
C THR A 57 11.68 25.72 8.38
N THR A 58 12.55 24.73 8.18
CA THR A 58 13.98 24.94 7.86
C THR A 58 14.20 25.51 6.46
N PHE A 59 13.26 25.30 5.54
CA PHE A 59 13.31 25.82 4.16
C PHE A 59 12.23 26.88 3.81
N GLY A 60 11.38 27.29 4.78
CA GLY A 60 10.46 28.44 4.68
C GLY A 60 9.12 28.20 3.97
N TYR A 61 8.09 28.98 4.37
CA TYR A 61 6.76 29.02 3.75
C TYR A 61 6.81 29.64 2.34
N PRO A 62 6.04 29.13 1.35
CA PRO A 62 5.82 29.87 0.11
C PRO A 62 5.14 31.21 0.44
N GLU A 63 5.73 32.31 0.00
CA GLU A 63 5.42 33.71 0.37
C GLU A 63 3.95 34.12 0.16
N LYS A 64 3.13 33.32 -0.53
CA LYS A 64 1.75 33.65 -0.93
C LYS A 64 0.76 33.85 0.23
N ASN A 65 1.05 33.36 1.43
CA ASN A 65 0.13 33.37 2.58
C ASN A 65 0.70 34.11 3.80
N ASN A 66 1.48 35.18 3.61
CA ASN A 66 1.93 35.99 4.74
C ASN A 66 0.85 37.02 5.15
N PRO A 67 0.17 36.89 6.30
CA PRO A 67 -0.81 37.87 6.75
C PRO A 67 -0.18 39.20 7.22
N LYS A 68 1.16 39.32 7.19
CA LYS A 68 1.90 40.52 7.58
C LYS A 68 2.46 41.34 6.40
N LYS A 69 2.02 41.08 5.17
CA LYS A 69 2.23 41.98 4.03
C LYS A 69 0.91 42.23 3.31
#